data_AF-A0A364H100-F1
#
_entry.id   AF-A0A364H100-F1
#
_cell.length_a   1.000
_cell.length_b   1.000
_cell.length_c   1.000
_cell.angle_alpha   90.00
_cell.angle_beta   90.00
_cell.angle_gamma   90.00
#
_symmetry.space_group_name_H-M   'P 1'
#
loop_
_entity.id
_entity.type
_entity.pdbx_description
1 polymer ?
#
loop_
_entity_poly.entity_id
_entity_poly.type
_entity_poly.pdbx_seq_one_letter_code
_entity_poly.pdbx_strand_id
1 'polypeptide(L)'
;MDIAQFRQTFPEFENSTLYPDAVIEIWLTVSVSLVNPERWQELTDIGIGLCTAHHVALSMRDQNAAAVGAVPGQVTGPQSAKSVDKVSASYDTAAVAIKDGGFWNSTMYGIRYLSLAMMMGAGGMQL
;
A
#
# COMPACT_ATOMS: atom_id res chain seq x y z
N MET A 1 8.83 9.70 9.85
CA MET A 1 9.37 9.19 8.56
C MET A 1 9.50 10.30 7.50
N ASP A 2 10.68 10.43 6.90
CA ASP A 2 10.94 11.22 5.68
C ASP A 2 11.18 10.31 4.44
N ILE A 3 11.44 10.87 3.26
CA ILE A 3 11.64 10.09 2.02
C ILE A 3 12.85 9.15 2.12
N ALA A 4 13.96 9.60 2.71
CA ALA A 4 15.17 8.80 2.81
C ALA A 4 14.94 7.58 3.72
N GLN A 5 14.32 7.80 4.89
CA GLN A 5 13.92 6.73 5.80
C GLN A 5 12.88 5.79 5.15
N PHE A 6 11.93 6.32 4.36
CA PHE A 6 10.97 5.52 3.62
C PHE A 6 11.66 4.58 2.62
N ARG A 7 12.56 5.11 1.77
CA ARG A 7 13.31 4.30 0.79
C ARG A 7 14.26 3.30 1.46
N GLN A 8 14.80 3.62 2.64
CA GLN A 8 15.58 2.67 3.42
C GLN A 8 14.71 1.52 3.96
N THR A 9 13.48 1.82 4.38
CA THR A 9 12.52 0.84 4.93
C THR A 9 11.88 -0.02 3.84
N PHE A 10 11.66 0.57 2.66
CA PHE A 10 11.04 -0.07 1.49
C PHE A 10 11.95 0.12 0.25
N PRO A 11 13.06 -0.63 0.16
CA PRO A 11 14.06 -0.47 -0.91
C PRO A 11 13.51 -0.72 -2.31
N GLU A 12 12.38 -1.44 -2.44
CA GLU A 12 11.68 -1.60 -3.72
C GLU A 12 11.20 -0.27 -4.33
N PHE A 13 11.10 0.81 -3.53
CA PHE A 13 10.76 2.15 -4.01
C PHE A 13 11.98 3.05 -4.23
N GLU A 14 13.22 2.53 -4.22
CA GLU A 14 14.46 3.31 -4.32
C GLU A 14 14.65 4.02 -5.68
N ASN A 15 14.08 3.51 -6.77
CA ASN A 15 14.21 4.14 -8.09
C ASN A 15 13.39 5.43 -8.17
N SER A 16 14.05 6.60 -8.13
CA SER A 16 13.40 7.92 -8.14
C SER A 16 12.76 8.29 -9.49
N THR A 17 13.10 7.60 -10.57
CA THR A 17 12.44 7.77 -11.87
C THR A 17 11.10 7.05 -11.90
N LEU A 18 11.02 5.84 -11.35
CA LEU A 18 9.78 5.06 -11.25
C LEU A 18 8.88 5.53 -10.10
N TYR A 19 9.49 5.99 -9.02
CA TYR A 19 8.82 6.48 -7.82
C TYR A 19 9.33 7.89 -7.51
N PRO A 20 8.79 8.94 -8.16
CA PRO A 20 9.24 10.31 -7.95
C PRO A 20 9.03 10.77 -6.51
N ASP A 21 9.98 11.57 -6.00
CA ASP A 21 9.93 12.11 -4.64
C ASP A 21 8.63 12.86 -4.35
N ALA A 22 8.13 13.62 -5.32
CA ALA A 22 6.86 14.34 -5.19
C ALA A 22 5.65 13.41 -4.90
N VAL A 23 5.65 12.19 -5.44
CA VAL A 23 4.58 11.21 -5.21
C VAL A 23 4.73 10.57 -3.83
N ILE A 24 5.95 10.29 -3.39
CA ILE A 24 6.20 9.76 -2.04
C ILE A 24 5.86 10.82 -0.99
N GLU A 25 6.28 12.06 -1.20
CA GLU A 25 6.11 13.18 -0.27
C GLU A 25 4.63 13.47 0.01
N ILE A 26 3.79 13.51 -1.04
CA ILE A 26 2.35 13.75 -0.85
C ILE A 26 1.70 12.61 -0.03
N TRP A 27 2.08 11.36 -0.30
CA TRP A 27 1.51 10.22 0.42
C TRP A 27 2.10 10.05 1.82
N LEU A 28 3.34 10.46 2.07
CA LEU A 28 3.89 10.59 3.42
C LEU A 28 3.10 11.62 4.22
N THR A 29 2.86 12.80 3.65
CA THR A 29 2.07 13.87 4.29
C THR A 29 0.67 13.38 4.68
N VAL A 30 0.00 12.67 3.78
CA VAL A 30 -1.31 12.05 4.05
C VAL A 30 -1.18 10.99 5.16
N SER A 31 -0.20 10.09 5.06
CA SER A 31 -0.04 8.98 5.99
C SER A 31 0.29 9.44 7.42
N VAL A 32 1.11 10.48 7.57
CA VAL A 32 1.39 11.14 8.86
C VAL A 32 0.11 11.65 9.50
N SER A 33 -0.83 12.16 8.70
CA SER A 33 -2.11 12.67 9.20
C SER A 33 -3.07 11.56 9.63
N LEU A 34 -2.93 10.35 9.07
CA LEU A 34 -3.79 9.20 9.36
C LEU A 34 -3.27 8.34 10.52
N VAL A 35 -1.96 8.34 10.76
CA VAL A 35 -1.31 7.49 11.76
C VAL A 35 -1.00 8.32 13.00
N ASN A 36 -1.89 8.26 13.99
CA ASN A 36 -1.71 8.99 15.24
C ASN A 36 -0.54 8.38 16.07
N PRO A 37 0.51 9.16 16.37
CA PRO A 37 1.70 8.65 17.05
C PRO A 37 1.44 8.23 18.50
N GLU A 38 0.52 8.88 19.21
CA GLU A 38 0.16 8.51 20.58
C GLU A 38 -0.56 7.16 20.64
N ARG A 39 -1.25 6.79 19.57
CA ARG A 39 -1.94 5.50 19.48
C ARG A 39 -1.01 4.39 18.99
N TRP A 40 -0.17 4.68 17.99
CA TRP A 40 0.66 3.67 17.34
C TRP A 40 2.01 3.47 18.05
N GLN A 41 2.47 4.44 18.84
CA GLN A 41 3.72 4.37 19.61
C GLN A 41 4.89 3.92 18.71
N GLU A 42 5.59 2.85 19.05
CA GLU A 42 6.74 2.34 18.30
C GLU A 42 6.38 1.87 16.88
N LEU A 43 5.10 1.60 16.62
CA LEU A 43 4.60 1.19 15.30
C LEU A 43 4.26 2.38 14.39
N THR A 44 4.43 3.62 14.84
CA THR A 44 4.05 4.82 14.08
C THR A 44 4.73 4.86 12.71
N ASP A 45 6.06 4.69 12.68
CA ASP A 45 6.82 4.79 11.42
C ASP A 45 6.46 3.66 10.45
N ILE A 46 6.28 2.43 10.92
CA ILE A 46 5.85 1.33 10.03
C ILE A 46 4.41 1.52 9.54
N GLY A 47 3.52 2.10 10.36
CA GLY A 47 2.16 2.47 9.95
C GLY A 47 2.16 3.51 8.84
N ILE A 48 2.93 4.60 9.01
CA ILE A 48 3.11 5.65 8.00
C ILE A 48 3.68 5.05 6.72
N GLY A 49 4.71 4.22 6.85
CA GLY A 49 5.39 3.57 5.75
C GLY A 49 4.48 2.65 4.93
N LEU A 50 3.72 1.77 5.58
CA LEU A 50 2.80 0.85 4.89
C LEU A 50 1.64 1.58 4.20
N CYS A 51 1.09 2.62 4.83
CA CYS A 51 0.07 3.47 4.23
C CYS A 51 0.62 4.19 2.98
N THR A 52 1.83 4.76 3.07
CA THR A 52 2.51 5.43 1.96
C THR A 52 2.79 4.44 0.81
N ALA A 53 3.39 3.29 1.12
CA ALA A 53 3.71 2.25 0.15
C ALA A 53 2.48 1.73 -0.60
N HIS A 54 1.33 1.59 0.09
CA HIS A 54 0.07 1.22 -0.55
C HIS A 54 -0.31 2.21 -1.66
N HIS A 55 -0.34 3.50 -1.35
CA HIS A 55 -0.73 4.51 -2.31
C HIS A 55 0.30 4.73 -3.43
N VAL A 56 1.61 4.65 -3.13
CA VAL A 56 2.68 4.73 -4.12
C VAL A 56 2.58 3.56 -5.11
N ALA A 57 2.35 2.34 -4.62
CA ALA A 57 2.16 1.17 -5.49
C ALA A 57 0.94 1.31 -6.42
N LEU A 58 -0.17 1.85 -5.91
CA LEU A 58 -1.36 2.14 -6.72
C LEU A 58 -1.11 3.26 -7.75
N SER A 59 -0.37 4.31 -7.35
CA SER A 59 0.01 5.39 -8.27
C SER A 59 0.86 4.88 -9.42
N MET A 60 1.78 3.94 -9.16
CA MET A 60 2.56 3.29 -10.22
C MET A 60 1.69 2.39 -11.10
N ARG A 61 0.72 1.65 -10.53
CA ARG A 61 -0.25 0.87 -11.30
C ARG A 61 -1.03 1.75 -12.28
N ASP A 62 -1.50 2.91 -11.82
CA ASP A 62 -2.27 3.85 -12.62
C ASP A 62 -1.43 4.50 -13.73
N GLN A 63 -0.18 4.86 -13.44
CA GLN A 63 0.78 5.33 -14.44
C GLN A 63 1.07 4.27 -15.52
N ASN A 64 1.25 3.00 -15.12
CA ASN A 64 1.45 1.90 -16.06
C ASN A 64 0.21 1.65 -16.94
N ALA A 65 -0.99 1.78 -16.38
CA ALA A 65 -2.22 1.72 -17.16
C ALA A 65 -2.27 2.85 -18.20
N ALA A 66 -1.97 4.08 -17.80
CA ALA A 66 -1.91 5.23 -18.70
C ALA A 66 -0.94 5.01 -19.87
N ALA A 67 0.26 4.46 -19.59
CA ALA A 67 1.32 4.25 -20.56
C ALA A 67 0.93 3.28 -21.69
N VAL A 68 -0.04 2.39 -21.45
CA VAL A 68 -0.56 1.43 -22.45
C VAL A 68 -1.94 1.83 -22.99
N GLY A 69 -2.40 3.07 -22.73
CA GLY A 69 -3.69 3.58 -23.18
C GLY A 69 -4.90 3.03 -22.42
N ALA A 70 -4.69 2.32 -21.31
CA ALA A 70 -5.76 1.94 -20.40
C ALA A 70 -6.14 3.13 -19.49
N VAL A 71 -7.34 3.08 -18.92
CA VAL A 71 -7.85 4.17 -18.07
C VAL A 71 -7.19 4.13 -16.69
N PRO A 72 -6.46 5.17 -16.25
CA PRO A 72 -5.87 5.24 -14.91
C PRO A 72 -6.95 5.36 -13.83
N GLY A 73 -6.69 4.85 -12.63
CA GLY A 73 -7.61 4.98 -11.49
C GLY A 73 -8.86 4.11 -11.59
N GLN A 74 -8.92 3.19 -12.56
CA GLN A 74 -10.01 2.23 -12.66
C GLN A 74 -10.06 1.36 -11.41
N VAL A 75 -11.25 1.31 -10.79
CA VAL A 75 -11.50 0.44 -9.64
C VAL A 75 -11.47 -1.00 -10.12
N THR A 76 -10.39 -1.69 -9.77
CA THR A 76 -10.19 -3.11 -10.03
C THR A 76 -10.05 -3.82 -8.70
N GLY A 77 -10.73 -4.96 -8.53
CA GLY A 77 -10.54 -5.81 -7.37
C GLY A 77 -9.11 -6.38 -7.32
N PRO A 78 -8.73 -7.11 -6.26
CA PRO A 78 -7.46 -7.82 -6.20
C PRO A 78 -7.29 -8.68 -7.44
N GLN A 79 -6.27 -8.40 -8.24
CA GLN A 79 -6.07 -9.08 -9.51
C GLN A 79 -5.57 -10.50 -9.26
N SER A 80 -6.49 -11.47 -9.24
CA SER A 80 -6.17 -12.88 -9.07
C SER A 80 -5.72 -13.56 -10.35
N ALA A 81 -5.89 -12.95 -11.53
CA ALA A 81 -5.47 -13.53 -12.80
C ALA A 81 -4.94 -12.48 -13.79
N LYS A 82 -3.85 -12.82 -14.48
CA LYS A 82 -3.36 -12.09 -15.67
C LYS A 82 -2.96 -13.10 -16.75
N SER A 83 -3.44 -12.89 -17.97
CA SER A 83 -3.04 -13.67 -19.16
C SER A 83 -2.19 -12.80 -20.07
N VAL A 84 -1.02 -13.31 -20.48
CA VAL A 84 -0.18 -12.70 -21.50
C VAL A 84 0.09 -13.74 -22.58
N ASP A 85 -0.50 -13.52 -23.75
CA ASP A 85 -0.36 -14.28 -25.01
C ASP A 85 -0.73 -15.78 -24.92
N LYS A 86 0.02 -16.59 -24.13
CA LYS A 86 -0.23 -18.02 -23.86
C LYS A 86 0.03 -18.46 -22.41
N VAL A 87 0.41 -17.54 -21.51
CA VAL A 87 0.68 -17.86 -20.10
C VAL A 87 -0.33 -17.12 -19.22
N SER A 88 -1.15 -17.89 -18.51
CA SER A 88 -2.02 -17.38 -17.46
C SER A 88 -1.38 -17.63 -16.10
N ALA A 89 -1.10 -16.56 -15.36
CA ALA A 89 -0.78 -16.66 -13.94
C ALA A 89 -2.04 -16.37 -13.13
N SER A 90 -2.41 -17.31 -12.26
CA SER A 90 -3.49 -17.13 -11.29
C SER A 90 -2.93 -17.20 -9.87
N TYR A 91 -3.27 -16.24 -9.03
CA TYR A 91 -2.88 -16.16 -7.63
C TYR A 91 -4.15 -16.19 -6.77
N ASP A 92 -4.19 -17.09 -5.78
CA ASP A 92 -5.23 -17.07 -4.77
C ASP A 92 -4.86 -16.04 -3.69
N THR A 93 -5.56 -14.91 -3.71
CA THR A 93 -5.40 -13.84 -2.71
C THR A 93 -6.41 -13.94 -1.57
N ALA A 94 -7.35 -14.89 -1.60
CA ALA A 94 -8.40 -15.00 -0.60
C ALA A 94 -7.84 -15.33 0.79
N ALA A 95 -6.76 -16.12 0.84
CA ALA A 95 -6.10 -16.50 2.10
C ALA A 95 -5.49 -15.30 2.87
N VAL A 96 -5.18 -14.21 2.18
CA VAL A 96 -4.53 -13.03 2.78
C VAL A 96 -5.43 -11.79 2.80
N ALA A 97 -6.57 -11.82 2.11
CA ALA A 97 -7.51 -10.71 2.09
C ALA A 97 -8.21 -10.56 3.45
N ILE A 98 -8.29 -9.32 3.94
CA ILE A 98 -9.05 -9.01 5.15
C ILE A 98 -10.52 -8.92 4.77
N LYS A 99 -11.39 -9.61 5.52
CA LYS A 99 -12.85 -9.50 5.33
C LYS A 99 -13.27 -8.03 5.40
N ASP A 100 -14.00 -7.58 4.39
CA ASP A 100 -14.46 -6.20 4.24
C ASP A 100 -13.33 -5.15 4.19
N GLY A 101 -12.08 -5.56 3.90
CA GLY A 101 -10.90 -4.68 3.83
C GLY A 101 -10.88 -3.74 2.62
N GLY A 102 -11.79 -3.92 1.67
CA GLY A 102 -12.05 -2.99 0.56
C GLY A 102 -10.77 -2.57 -0.19
N PHE A 103 -10.60 -1.25 -0.33
CA PHE A 103 -9.46 -0.62 -1.00
C PHE A 103 -8.10 -1.14 -0.51
N TRP A 104 -7.94 -1.37 0.79
CA TRP A 104 -6.70 -1.82 1.39
C TRP A 104 -6.29 -3.23 0.97
N ASN A 105 -7.22 -4.08 0.53
CA ASN A 105 -6.92 -5.40 -0.04
C ASN A 105 -6.25 -5.33 -1.42
N SER A 106 -6.13 -4.14 -2.03
CA SER A 106 -5.54 -4.00 -3.37
C SER A 106 -4.02 -4.19 -3.41
N THR A 107 -3.34 -4.13 -2.25
CA THR A 107 -1.89 -4.42 -2.16
C THR A 107 -1.55 -5.11 -0.84
N MET A 108 -0.43 -5.85 -0.79
CA MET A 108 0.06 -6.44 0.46
C MET A 108 0.44 -5.38 1.51
N TYR A 109 0.89 -4.19 1.09
CA TYR A 109 1.13 -3.06 2.00
C TYR A 109 -0.16 -2.61 2.68
N GLY A 110 -1.25 -2.52 1.91
CA GLY A 110 -2.56 -2.14 2.42
C GLY A 110 -3.14 -3.17 3.38
N ILE A 111 -3.02 -4.46 3.05
CA ILE A 111 -3.41 -5.56 3.95
C ILE A 111 -2.65 -5.46 5.28
N ARG A 112 -1.31 -5.30 5.24
CA ARG A 112 -0.50 -5.16 6.46
C ARG A 112 -0.86 -3.91 7.27
N TYR A 113 -1.05 -2.78 6.59
CA TYR A 113 -1.47 -1.54 7.21
C TYR A 113 -2.81 -1.71 7.94
N LEU A 114 -3.82 -2.24 7.24
CA LEU A 114 -5.15 -2.42 7.81
C LEU A 114 -5.15 -3.41 8.98
N SER A 115 -4.40 -4.51 8.89
CA SER A 115 -4.22 -5.45 10.01
C SER A 115 -3.68 -4.74 11.26
N LEU A 116 -2.63 -3.92 11.12
CA LEU A 116 -2.07 -3.15 12.23
C LEU A 116 -3.06 -2.09 12.73
N ALA A 117 -3.70 -1.35 11.82
CA ALA A 117 -4.67 -0.32 12.16
C ALA A 117 -5.86 -0.86 12.96
N MET A 118 -6.35 -2.06 12.62
CA MET A 118 -7.40 -2.75 13.38
C MET A 118 -6.97 -3.07 14.81
N MET A 119 -5.70 -3.49 15.01
CA MET A 119 -5.15 -3.72 16.36
C MET A 119 -5.05 -2.43 17.17
N MET A 120 -4.77 -1.29 16.52
CA MET A 120 -4.72 0.02 17.17
C MET A 120 -6.11 0.56 17.56
N GLY A 121 -7.18 0.03 16.98
CA GLY A 121 -8.57 0.36 17.29
C GLY A 121 -9.24 -0.58 18.30
N ALA A 122 -8.73 -1.81 18.45
CA ALA A 122 -9.37 -2.88 19.21
C ALA A 122 -9.26 -2.75 20.75
N GLY A 123 -8.43 -1.84 21.26
CA GLY A 123 -8.05 -1.82 22.68
C GLY A 123 -7.18 -3.04 23.03
N GLY A 124 -6.56 -3.04 24.22
CA GLY A 124 -5.74 -4.16 24.64
C GLY A 124 -6.55 -5.46 24.69
N MET A 125 -6.15 -6.48 23.94
CA MET A 125 -6.64 -7.85 24.17
C MET A 125 -6.12 -8.29 25.54
N GLN A 126 -7.00 -8.27 26.53
CA GLN A 126 -6.71 -8.84 27.83
C GLN A 126 -6.85 -10.36 27.70
N LEU A 127 -5.75 -11.08 27.94
CA LEU A 127 -5.73 -12.53 28.09
C LEU A 127 -6.41 -12.95 29.39
#